data_AF-Q75ZQ4-F1
#
_entry.id   AF-Q75ZQ4-F1
#
_cell.length_a   1.000
_cell.length_b   1.000
_cell.length_c   1.000
_cell.angle_alpha   90.00
_cell.angle_beta   90.00
_cell.angle_gamma   90.00
#
_symmetry.space_group_name_H-M   'P 1'
#
loop_
_entity.id
_entity.type
_entity.pdbx_description
1 polymer ?
#
loop_
_entity_poly.entity_id
_entity_poly.type
_entity_poly.pdbx_seq_one_letter_code
_entity_poly.pdbx_strand_id
1 'polypeptide(L)'
;MKLTAKEQERLTVFTAAEVARRRKERGVPLNHPEAVAYISDWCIERGRDGQSVAEIRSGASKLLGREDVMDGVPEMIDMIQVEPVFPDGTKLVTVHDPIRSDSVGSADDETTESEAATDGGDSAGTDE
;
A
#
# COMPACT_ATOMS: atom_id res chain seq x y z
N MET A 1 31.03 -3.61 5.12
CA MET A 1 29.96 -2.85 4.43
C MET A 1 29.80 -1.52 5.14
N LYS A 2 29.68 -0.41 4.41
CA LYS A 2 29.30 0.90 5.00
C LYS A 2 27.85 1.13 4.64
N LEU A 3 26.97 1.21 5.63
CA LEU A 3 25.54 1.42 5.42
C LEU A 3 25.24 2.91 5.37
N THR A 4 24.52 3.33 4.32
CA THR A 4 23.86 4.63 4.25
C THR A 4 22.74 4.73 5.29
N ALA A 5 22.29 5.95 5.59
CA ALA A 5 21.18 6.16 6.53
C ALA A 5 19.90 5.43 6.09
N LYS A 6 19.59 5.46 4.77
CA LYS A 6 18.44 4.74 4.19
C LYS A 6 18.54 3.23 4.37
N GLU A 7 19.74 2.65 4.24
CA GLU A 7 19.94 1.22 4.48
C GLU A 7 19.84 0.86 5.96
N GLN A 8 20.28 1.74 6.87
CA GLN A 8 20.07 1.54 8.31
C GLN A 8 18.58 1.60 8.67
N GLU A 9 17.84 2.54 8.11
CA GLU A 9 16.38 2.62 8.27
C GLU A 9 15.68 1.36 7.75
N ARG A 10 16.08 0.83 6.57
CA ARG A 10 15.57 -0.44 6.03
C ARG A 10 15.76 -1.60 7.02
N LEU A 11 16.92 -1.68 7.68
CA LEU A 11 17.20 -2.70 8.69
C LEU A 11 16.37 -2.50 9.97
N THR A 12 16.11 -1.26 10.37
CA THR A 12 15.21 -0.96 11.49
C THR A 12 13.78 -1.38 11.17
N VAL A 13 13.27 -1.07 9.98
CA VAL A 13 11.93 -1.51 9.51
C VAL A 13 11.85 -3.04 9.49
N PHE A 14 12.88 -3.71 8.94
CA PHE A 14 12.96 -5.17 8.96
C PHE A 14 12.89 -5.73 10.38
N THR A 15 13.66 -5.16 11.31
CA THR A 15 13.67 -5.61 12.71
C THR A 15 12.31 -5.43 13.38
N ALA A 16 11.64 -4.29 13.15
CA ALA A 16 10.28 -4.07 13.64
C ALA A 16 9.28 -5.06 13.04
N ALA A 17 9.40 -5.37 11.75
CA ALA A 17 8.57 -6.36 11.06
C ALA A 17 8.80 -7.79 11.57
N GLU A 18 10.04 -8.17 11.89
CA GLU A 18 10.35 -9.45 12.53
C GLU A 18 9.70 -9.58 13.92
N VAL A 19 9.73 -8.49 14.71
CA VAL A 19 9.05 -8.45 16.01
C VAL A 19 7.54 -8.63 15.82
N ALA A 20 6.95 -7.95 14.83
CA ALA A 20 5.54 -8.08 14.48
C ALA A 20 5.19 -9.52 14.02
N ARG A 21 5.98 -10.11 13.11
CA ARG A 21 5.79 -11.47 12.60
C ARG A 21 5.77 -12.50 13.73
N ARG A 22 6.72 -12.45 14.66
CA ARG A 22 6.78 -13.34 15.84
C ARG A 22 5.61 -13.14 16.82
N ARG A 23 4.99 -11.97 16.86
CA ARG A 23 3.80 -11.70 17.68
C ARG A 23 2.56 -12.28 17.01
N LYS A 24 2.37 -12.00 15.72
CA LYS A 24 1.28 -12.57 14.89
C LYS A 24 1.28 -14.09 14.94
N GLU A 25 2.45 -14.73 14.78
CA GLU A 25 2.61 -16.19 14.85
C GLU A 25 2.17 -16.80 16.18
N ARG A 26 2.24 -16.05 17.28
CA ARG A 26 1.79 -16.48 18.61
C ARG A 26 0.36 -16.02 18.92
N GLY A 27 -0.35 -15.46 17.95
CA GLY A 27 -1.72 -14.97 18.11
C GLY A 27 -1.84 -13.69 18.93
N VAL A 28 -0.77 -12.89 19.04
CA VAL A 28 -0.81 -11.58 19.71
C VAL A 28 -1.20 -10.53 18.67
N PRO A 29 -2.33 -9.81 18.85
CA PRO A 29 -2.72 -8.73 17.94
C PRO A 29 -1.66 -7.64 17.87
N LEU A 30 -1.38 -7.16 16.65
CA LEU A 30 -0.36 -6.16 16.38
C LEU A 30 -0.85 -4.76 16.75
N ASN A 31 0.02 -3.95 17.34
CA ASN A 31 -0.24 -2.52 17.49
C ASN A 31 0.06 -1.75 16.19
N HIS A 32 -0.18 -0.44 16.19
CA HIS A 32 0.01 0.42 15.02
C HIS A 32 1.43 0.34 14.41
N PRO A 33 2.53 0.59 15.15
CA PRO A 33 3.88 0.45 14.59
C PRO A 33 4.19 -0.95 14.04
N GLU A 34 3.71 -2.01 14.67
CA GLU A 34 3.92 -3.39 14.22
C GLU A 34 3.18 -3.71 12.93
N ALA A 35 1.93 -3.27 12.81
CA ALA A 35 1.14 -3.45 11.60
C ALA A 35 1.78 -2.69 10.41
N VAL A 36 2.17 -1.43 10.63
CA VAL A 36 2.87 -0.62 9.61
C VAL A 36 4.17 -1.27 9.19
N ALA A 37 5.00 -1.72 10.14
CA ALA A 37 6.27 -2.37 9.85
C ALA A 37 6.09 -3.69 9.07
N TYR A 38 5.12 -4.52 9.49
CA TYR A 38 4.78 -5.79 8.84
C TYR A 38 4.45 -5.59 7.35
N ILE A 39 3.54 -4.66 7.05
CA ILE A 39 3.10 -4.37 5.68
C ILE A 39 4.23 -3.71 4.88
N SER A 40 4.96 -2.77 5.49
CA SER A 40 6.07 -2.06 4.84
C SER A 40 7.17 -3.01 4.38
N ASP A 41 7.60 -3.91 5.27
CA ASP A 41 8.62 -4.91 4.98
C ASP A 41 8.18 -5.85 3.85
N TRP A 42 6.92 -6.30 3.88
CA TRP A 42 6.37 -7.14 2.81
C TRP A 42 6.42 -6.42 1.46
N CYS A 43 6.02 -5.14 1.40
CA CYS A 43 6.07 -4.35 0.16
C CYS A 43 7.49 -4.19 -0.37
N ILE A 44 8.47 -3.98 0.52
CA ILE A 44 9.87 -3.83 0.14
C ILE A 44 10.40 -5.12 -0.51
N GLU A 45 10.11 -6.28 0.10
CA GLU A 45 10.53 -7.57 -0.46
C GLU A 45 9.84 -7.89 -1.79
N ARG A 46 8.55 -7.55 -1.95
CA ARG A 46 7.87 -7.73 -3.24
C ARG A 46 8.40 -6.83 -4.34
N GLY A 47 8.82 -5.61 -4.00
CA GLY A 47 9.54 -4.75 -4.95
C GLY A 47 10.83 -5.41 -5.41
N ARG A 48 11.60 -5.98 -4.46
CA ARG A 48 12.82 -6.74 -4.78
C ARG A 48 12.56 -7.96 -5.65
N ASP A 49 11.43 -8.64 -5.45
CA ASP A 49 10.97 -9.77 -6.26
C ASP A 49 10.51 -9.35 -7.66
N GLY A 50 10.39 -8.04 -7.93
CA GLY A 50 10.01 -7.51 -9.24
C GLY A 50 8.51 -7.50 -9.51
N GLN A 51 7.67 -7.63 -8.47
CA GLN A 51 6.23 -7.41 -8.63
C GLN A 51 5.95 -5.98 -9.05
N SER A 52 4.86 -5.74 -9.76
CA SER A 52 4.42 -4.40 -10.12
C SER A 52 3.87 -3.64 -8.90
N VAL A 53 3.87 -2.31 -8.98
CA VAL A 53 3.26 -1.45 -7.94
C VAL A 53 1.79 -1.83 -7.69
N ALA A 54 1.05 -2.17 -8.75
CA ALA A 54 -0.35 -2.57 -8.64
C ALA A 54 -0.53 -3.89 -7.89
N GLU A 55 0.30 -4.90 -8.17
CA GLU A 55 0.29 -6.18 -7.46
C GLU A 55 0.63 -6.01 -5.97
N ILE A 56 1.64 -5.19 -5.67
CA ILE A 56 2.04 -4.90 -4.29
C ILE A 56 0.90 -4.22 -3.53
N ARG A 57 0.27 -3.19 -4.11
CA ARG A 57 -0.87 -2.50 -3.49
C ARG A 57 -2.03 -3.47 -3.20
N SER A 58 -2.38 -4.30 -4.19
CA SER A 58 -3.47 -5.28 -4.07
C SER A 58 -3.15 -6.36 -3.03
N GLY A 59 -1.91 -6.83 -2.95
CA GLY A 59 -1.47 -7.83 -1.97
C GLY A 59 -1.36 -7.28 -0.55
N ALA A 60 -0.84 -6.06 -0.40
CA ALA A 60 -0.62 -5.41 0.90
C ALA A 60 -1.92 -5.24 1.70
N SER A 61 -3.00 -4.84 1.03
CA SER A 61 -4.35 -4.66 1.63
C SER A 61 -5.02 -5.96 2.13
N LYS A 62 -4.37 -7.12 1.92
CA LYS A 62 -4.90 -8.46 2.27
C LYS A 62 -4.04 -9.17 3.32
N LEU A 63 -2.97 -8.53 3.81
CA LEU A 63 -2.01 -9.16 4.70
C LEU A 63 -2.51 -9.29 6.14
N LEU A 64 -3.27 -8.31 6.61
CA LEU A 64 -3.77 -8.22 7.97
C LEU A 64 -5.28 -8.01 7.95
N GLY A 65 -5.99 -8.85 8.71
CA GLY A 65 -7.40 -8.66 9.03
C GLY A 65 -7.60 -7.87 10.33
N ARG A 66 -8.85 -7.59 10.69
CA ARG A 66 -9.21 -6.91 11.96
C ARG A 66 -8.74 -7.70 13.17
N GLU A 67 -8.80 -9.03 13.08
CA GLU A 67 -8.38 -9.98 14.10
C GLU A 67 -6.86 -10.02 14.32
N ASP A 68 -6.07 -9.55 13.36
CA ASP A 68 -4.61 -9.54 13.44
C ASP A 68 -4.07 -8.32 14.20
N VAL A 69 -4.91 -7.33 14.51
CA VAL A 69 -4.50 -6.04 15.08
C VAL A 69 -5.30 -5.66 16.32
N MET A 70 -4.74 -4.78 17.14
CA MET A 70 -5.44 -4.21 18.29
C MET A 70 -6.60 -3.29 17.86
N ASP A 71 -7.58 -3.10 18.74
CA ASP A 71 -8.70 -2.19 18.49
C ASP A 71 -8.23 -0.76 18.19
N GLY A 72 -8.88 -0.14 17.21
CA GLY A 72 -8.56 1.21 16.75
C GLY A 72 -7.38 1.29 15.78
N VAL A 73 -6.58 0.23 15.61
CA VAL A 73 -5.43 0.24 14.70
C VAL A 73 -5.84 0.42 13.24
N PRO A 74 -6.86 -0.26 12.68
CA PRO A 74 -7.27 -0.04 11.29
C PRO A 74 -7.62 1.42 11.00
N GLU A 75 -8.31 2.08 11.91
CA GLU A 75 -8.75 3.48 11.78
C GLU A 75 -7.61 4.50 11.95
N MET A 76 -6.44 4.06 12.43
CA MET A 76 -5.27 4.93 12.57
C MET A 76 -4.33 4.86 11.35
N ILE A 77 -4.53 3.91 10.45
CA ILE A 77 -3.63 3.68 9.30
C ILE A 77 -4.39 3.95 8.00
N ASP A 78 -4.52 5.23 7.65
CA ASP A 78 -5.16 5.63 6.38
C ASP A 78 -4.34 5.18 5.17
N MET A 79 -3.01 5.28 5.27
CA MET A 79 -2.11 4.84 4.22
C MET A 79 -0.71 4.50 4.74
N ILE A 80 -0.01 3.64 4.00
CA ILE A 80 1.41 3.36 4.17
C ILE A 80 2.13 3.71 2.88
N GLN A 81 3.21 4.48 3.02
CA GLN A 81 4.10 4.84 1.91
C GLN A 81 5.48 4.22 2.12
N VAL A 82 5.97 3.50 1.13
CA VAL A 82 7.28 2.85 1.16
C VAL A 82 7.97 2.99 -0.19
N GLU A 83 9.30 2.96 -0.17
CA GLU A 83 10.14 3.02 -1.38
C GLU A 83 10.92 1.71 -1.62
N PRO A 84 10.27 0.64 -2.09
CA PRO A 84 10.95 -0.58 -2.50
C PRO A 84 11.92 -0.33 -3.66
N VAL A 85 12.97 -1.15 -3.72
CA VAL A 85 13.90 -1.20 -4.85
C VAL A 85 13.45 -2.31 -5.80
N PHE A 86 12.96 -1.94 -6.97
CA PHE A 86 12.56 -2.82 -8.05
C PHE A 86 13.76 -3.10 -8.98
N PRO A 87 13.70 -4.16 -9.82
CA PRO A 87 14.73 -4.43 -10.83
C PRO A 87 15.03 -3.25 -11.76
N ASP A 88 14.05 -2.36 -11.97
CA ASP A 88 14.15 -1.17 -12.82
C ASP A 88 14.35 0.15 -12.04
N GLY A 89 14.52 0.08 -10.72
CA GLY A 89 14.81 1.25 -9.89
C GLY A 89 13.95 1.35 -8.63
N THR A 90 14.13 2.41 -7.85
CA THR A 90 13.31 2.67 -6.67
C THR A 90 12.00 3.35 -7.07
N LYS A 91 10.86 2.89 -6.54
CA LYS A 91 9.55 3.51 -6.79
C LYS A 91 8.81 3.68 -5.47
N LEU A 92 8.02 4.75 -5.37
CA LEU A 92 7.10 4.95 -4.26
C LEU A 92 5.87 4.06 -4.43
N VAL A 93 5.56 3.27 -3.42
CA VAL A 93 4.32 2.50 -3.32
C VAL A 93 3.47 3.12 -2.21
N THR A 94 2.25 3.51 -2.55
CA THR A 94 1.25 3.98 -1.59
C THR A 94 0.15 2.93 -1.46
N VAL A 95 -0.02 2.38 -0.26
CA VAL A 95 -1.09 1.45 0.08
C VAL A 95 -2.13 2.23 0.88
N HIS A 96 -3.31 2.41 0.32
CA HIS A 96 -4.45 3.04 1.01
C HIS A 96 -5.24 1.97 1.75
N ASP A 97 -5.78 2.34 2.91
CA ASP A 97 -6.62 1.49 3.76
C ASP A 97 -6.05 0.06 3.88
N PRO A 98 -4.77 -0.09 4.27
CA PRO A 98 -4.09 -1.38 4.26
C PRO A 98 -4.75 -2.42 5.17
N ILE A 99 -5.57 -1.97 6.12
CA ILE A 99 -6.39 -2.81 7.00
C ILE A 99 -7.80 -2.25 6.95
N ARG A 100 -8.76 -3.05 6.48
CA ARG A 100 -10.15 -2.59 6.33
C ARG A 100 -10.77 -2.34 7.69
N SER A 101 -11.33 -1.15 7.90
CA SER A 101 -12.18 -0.82 9.03
C SER A 101 -13.60 -1.30 8.78
N ASP A 102 -14.33 -1.65 9.84
CA ASP A 102 -15.74 -2.06 9.73
C ASP A 102 -16.66 -0.88 9.36
N SER A 103 -16.17 0.36 9.50
CA SER A 103 -16.97 1.58 9.31
C SER A 103 -17.20 1.97 7.86
N VAL A 104 -16.53 1.34 6.88
CA VAL A 104 -16.68 1.68 5.46
C VAL A 104 -17.38 0.57 4.69
N GLY A 105 -18.65 0.36 5.03
CA GLY A 105 -19.61 -0.20 4.09
C GLY A 105 -20.31 0.94 3.35
N SER A 106 -19.99 1.11 2.06
CA SER A 106 -20.66 1.97 1.04
C SER A 106 -19.93 3.28 0.71
N ALA A 107 -19.62 3.45 -0.58
CA ALA A 107 -18.88 4.57 -1.22
C ALA A 107 -17.37 4.49 -0.93
N ASP A 108 -16.49 3.99 -1.80
CA ASP A 108 -16.12 4.62 -3.08
C ASP A 108 -15.37 3.62 -4.00
N ASP A 109 -16.04 2.61 -4.54
CA ASP A 109 -15.55 1.84 -5.70
C ASP A 109 -16.15 2.41 -7.00
N GLU A 110 -16.09 3.74 -7.15
CA GLU A 110 -16.44 4.43 -8.39
C GLU A 110 -15.27 5.33 -8.82
N THR A 111 -14.14 4.70 -9.16
CA THR A 111 -13.25 5.28 -10.18
C THR A 111 -13.39 4.43 -11.44
N THR A 112 -14.60 4.47 -12.01
CA THR A 112 -14.73 4.19 -13.44
C THR A 112 -14.16 5.43 -14.12
N GLU A 113 -13.01 5.28 -14.78
CA GLU A 113 -12.47 6.28 -15.70
C GLU A 113 -13.54 6.59 -16.76
N SER A 114 -14.34 7.61 -16.47
CA SER A 114 -15.30 8.19 -17.39
C SER A 114 -14.51 8.80 -18.54
N GLU A 115 -14.56 8.14 -19.69
CA GLU A 115 -14.13 8.66 -20.98
C GLU A 115 -14.68 10.08 -21.16
N ALA A 116 -13.80 11.07 -21.03
CA ALA A 116 -14.13 12.46 -21.28
C ALA A 116 -14.30 12.63 -22.80
N ALA A 117 -15.54 12.49 -23.24
CA ALA A 117 -16.03 13.03 -24.49
C ALA A 117 -15.62 14.51 -24.60
N THR A 118 -14.84 14.84 -25.63
CA THR A 118 -14.84 16.19 -26.18
C THR A 118 -15.64 16.14 -27.47
N ASP A 119 -16.94 16.37 -27.30
CA ASP A 119 -17.85 16.85 -28.32
C ASP A 119 -17.39 18.26 -28.73
N GLY A 120 -16.96 18.39 -29.99
CA GLY A 120 -16.55 19.65 -30.61
C GLY A 120 -17.25 19.75 -31.95
N GLY A 121 -18.54 20.09 -31.88
CA GLY A 121 -19.40 20.27 -33.04
C GLY A 121 -19.10 21.50 -33.89
N ASP A 122 -19.55 21.35 -35.14
CA ASP A 122 -20.29 22.31 -35.96
C ASP A 122 -19.60 23.58 -36.50
N SER A 123 -19.46 23.62 -37.84
CA SER A 123 -19.91 24.70 -38.74
C SER A 123 -19.28 24.47 -40.13
N ALA A 124 -20.03 24.06 -41.15
CA ALA A 124 -20.92 24.85 -42.00
C ALA A 124 -20.18 25.68 -43.08
N GLY A 125 -20.44 25.31 -44.34
CA GLY A 125 -20.08 26.01 -45.57
C GLY A 125 -20.06 25.00 -46.72
N THR A 126 -21.19 24.53 -47.26
CA THR A 126 -22.16 25.20 -48.16
C THR A 126 -21.50 25.81 -49.40
N ASP A 127 -21.68 25.09 -50.51
CA ASP A 127 -21.86 25.49 -51.92
C ASP A 127 -21.00 26.63 -52.50
N GLU A 128 -20.02 26.27 -53.34
CA GLU A 128 -19.99 26.50 -54.81
C GLU A 128 -18.70 25.94 -55.44
#